data_AF-C2XVB3-F1
#
_entry.id   AF-C2XVB3-F1
#
_cell.length_a   1.000
_cell.length_b   1.000
_cell.length_c   1.000
_cell.angle_alpha   90.00
_cell.angle_beta   90.00
_cell.angle_gamma   90.00
#
_symmetry.space_group_name_H-M   'P 1'
#
loop_
_entity.id
_entity.type
_entity.pdbx_description
1 polymer ?
#
loop_
_entity_poly.entity_id
_entity_poly.type
_entity_poly.pdbx_seq_one_letter_code
_entity_poly.pdbx_strand_id
1 'polypeptide(L)'
;MESKEERFNFLIKLINEYESRRNTFSKTGECLYGIFRGDTLIGIGGLNQDPYTKDNKIGRLRRFYIAKDYRRKGLGRLLLGRILSYAKIYFTIVVLHTDTEQGDQFYTSSGFVKGKMYVGTSHYLDLDKRM
;
A
#
# COMPACT_ATOMS: atom_id res chain seq x y z
N MET A 1 -10.34 15.56 -12.88
CA MET A 1 -9.04 16.08 -12.43
C MET A 1 -8.84 15.58 -11.01
N GLU A 2 -7.70 14.96 -10.65
CA GLU A 2 -7.35 14.77 -9.23
C GLU A 2 -7.09 16.18 -8.68
N SER A 3 -7.89 16.63 -7.71
CA SER A 3 -7.72 17.98 -7.17
C SER A 3 -6.42 18.04 -6.36
N LYS A 4 -5.80 19.23 -6.26
CA LYS A 4 -4.66 19.42 -5.35
C LYS A 4 -5.02 19.00 -3.92
N GLU A 5 -6.30 19.10 -3.55
CA GLU A 5 -6.84 18.71 -2.24
C GLU A 5 -6.81 17.19 -2.02
N GLU A 6 -7.19 16.35 -3.00
CA GLU A 6 -7.13 14.89 -2.82
C GLU A 6 -5.71 14.39 -2.57
N ARG A 7 -4.73 14.95 -3.31
CA ARG A 7 -3.31 14.67 -3.11
C ARG A 7 -2.83 15.10 -1.73
N PHE A 8 -3.29 16.25 -1.25
CA PHE A 8 -2.93 16.79 0.07
C PHE A 8 -3.60 16.01 1.19
N ASN A 9 -4.89 15.70 1.09
CA ASN A 9 -5.68 15.06 2.14
C ASN A 9 -5.11 13.70 2.54
N PHE A 10 -4.63 12.93 1.56
CA PHE A 10 -3.97 11.66 1.82
C PHE A 10 -2.64 11.82 2.57
N LEU A 11 -1.80 12.76 2.15
CA LEU A 11 -0.49 13.02 2.78
C LEU A 11 -0.67 13.60 4.19
N ILE A 12 -1.61 14.53 4.35
CA ILE A 12 -2.00 15.10 5.63
C ILE A 12 -2.48 13.99 6.57
N LYS A 13 -3.29 13.05 6.10
CA LYS A 13 -3.72 11.92 6.92
C LYS A 13 -2.55 11.04 7.36
N LEU A 14 -1.59 10.78 6.48
CA LEU A 14 -0.38 10.03 6.82
C LEU A 14 0.46 10.77 7.88
N ILE A 15 0.72 12.05 7.67
CA ILE A 15 1.49 12.90 8.61
C ILE A 15 0.79 12.92 9.97
N ASN A 16 -0.51 13.22 9.99
CA ASN A 16 -1.30 13.25 11.22
C ASN A 16 -1.29 11.91 11.96
N GLU A 17 -1.40 10.79 11.24
CA GLU A 17 -1.34 9.44 11.84
C GLU A 17 0.04 9.12 12.42
N TYR A 18 1.10 9.57 11.77
CA TYR A 18 2.47 9.37 12.19
C TYR A 18 2.81 10.22 13.42
N GLU A 19 2.53 11.52 13.39
CA GLU A 19 2.79 12.47 14.48
C GLU A 19 1.98 12.12 15.74
N SER A 20 0.71 11.73 15.57
CA SER A 20 -0.13 11.28 16.70
C SER A 20 0.20 9.86 17.18
N ARG A 21 1.22 9.20 16.60
CA ARG A 21 1.63 7.82 16.89
C ARG A 21 0.53 6.75 16.69
N ARG A 22 -0.58 7.10 16.04
CA ARG A 22 -1.67 6.17 15.73
C ARG A 22 -1.25 5.12 14.71
N ASN A 23 -0.38 5.48 13.77
CA ASN A 23 0.25 4.55 12.86
C ASN A 23 1.61 5.08 12.42
N THR A 24 2.67 4.47 12.95
CA THR A 24 4.06 4.81 12.63
C THR A 24 4.76 3.75 11.79
N PHE A 25 4.03 2.71 11.35
CA PHE A 25 4.59 1.59 10.58
C PHE A 25 5.81 0.95 11.27
N SER A 26 5.77 0.86 12.60
CA SER A 26 6.92 0.50 13.45
C SER A 26 6.82 -0.88 14.07
N LYS A 27 5.70 -1.59 13.92
CA LYS A 27 5.59 -2.97 14.42
C LYS A 27 6.37 -3.93 13.52
N THR A 28 6.66 -5.12 14.04
CA THR A 28 7.32 -6.18 13.26
C THR A 28 6.58 -6.46 11.95
N GLY A 29 7.33 -6.45 10.85
CA GLY A 29 6.81 -6.65 9.49
C GLY A 29 6.19 -5.42 8.85
N GLU A 30 5.91 -4.35 9.59
CA GLU A 30 5.44 -3.09 9.01
C GLU A 30 6.57 -2.36 8.28
N CYS A 31 6.21 -1.57 7.28
CA CYS A 31 7.16 -0.73 6.57
C CYS A 31 6.47 0.47 5.92
N LEU A 32 7.23 1.54 5.72
CA LEU A 32 6.83 2.69 4.91
C LEU A 32 7.98 3.05 3.96
N TYR A 33 7.72 3.03 2.65
CA TYR A 33 8.69 3.36 1.63
C TYR A 33 8.26 4.61 0.87
N GLY A 34 9.24 5.45 0.52
CA GLY A 34 9.08 6.63 -0.32
C GLY A 34 9.95 6.54 -1.58
N ILE A 35 9.47 7.14 -2.66
CA ILE A 35 10.25 7.41 -3.87
C ILE A 35 10.50 8.91 -3.93
N PHE A 36 11.75 9.29 -4.04
CA PHE A 36 12.19 10.68 -4.09
C PHE A 36 12.82 11.00 -5.44
N ARG A 37 12.63 12.24 -5.89
CA ARG A 37 13.40 12.86 -6.97
C ARG A 37 14.03 14.13 -6.39
N GLY A 38 15.33 14.07 -6.10
CA GLY A 38 15.95 15.06 -5.21
C GLY A 38 15.21 15.07 -3.87
N ASP A 39 14.83 16.25 -3.40
CA ASP A 39 14.11 16.41 -2.12
C ASP A 39 12.60 16.25 -2.24
N THR A 40 12.08 16.01 -3.44
CA THR A 40 10.64 15.89 -3.68
C THR A 40 10.19 14.44 -3.56
N LEU A 41 9.28 14.17 -2.61
CA LEU A 41 8.57 12.90 -2.52
C LEU A 41 7.58 12.77 -3.69
N ILE A 42 7.82 11.82 -4.59
CA ILE A 42 7.00 11.56 -5.78
C ILE A 42 6.20 10.26 -5.71
N GLY A 43 6.42 9.44 -4.68
CA GLY A 43 5.63 8.24 -4.41
C GLY A 43 5.79 7.78 -2.97
N ILE A 44 4.76 7.14 -2.41
CA ILE A 44 4.78 6.62 -1.05
C ILE A 44 3.88 5.38 -0.96
N GLY A 45 4.26 4.42 -0.11
CA GLY A 45 3.55 3.16 0.04
C GLY A 45 3.91 2.52 1.37
N GLY A 46 2.89 2.08 2.11
CA GLY A 46 3.08 1.48 3.43
C GLY A 46 2.39 0.14 3.57
N LEU A 47 2.91 -0.67 4.48
CA LEU A 47 2.37 -1.96 4.85
C LEU A 47 2.30 -2.03 6.37
N ASN A 48 1.17 -2.51 6.87
CA ASN A 48 1.01 -2.74 8.29
C ASN A 48 0.51 -4.14 8.59
N GLN A 49 0.55 -4.54 9.84
CA GLN A 49 -0.24 -5.69 10.29
C GLN A 49 -1.73 -5.37 10.11
N ASP A 50 -2.51 -6.33 9.63
CA ASP A 50 -3.95 -6.14 9.47
C ASP A 50 -4.64 -6.01 10.84
N PRO A 51 -5.30 -4.87 11.15
CA PRO A 51 -5.85 -4.64 12.49
C PRO A 51 -7.13 -5.43 12.77
N TYR A 52 -7.71 -6.09 11.77
CA TYR A 52 -9.00 -6.78 11.87
C TYR A 52 -8.87 -8.28 12.13
N THR A 53 -7.65 -8.79 12.20
CA THR A 53 -7.38 -10.20 12.49
C THR A 53 -6.39 -10.32 13.65
N LYS A 54 -6.50 -11.42 14.39
CA LYS A 54 -5.46 -11.85 15.34
C LYS A 54 -4.32 -12.60 14.65
N ASP A 55 -4.52 -12.98 13.39
CA ASP A 55 -3.51 -13.61 12.56
C ASP A 55 -2.45 -12.58 12.13
N ASN A 56 -1.26 -12.70 12.71
CA ASN A 56 -0.14 -11.82 12.42
C ASN A 56 0.51 -12.08 11.04
N LYS A 57 -0.03 -13.01 10.24
CA LYS A 57 0.43 -13.33 8.89
C LYS A 57 -0.25 -12.54 7.78
N ILE A 58 -1.16 -11.62 8.11
CA ILE A 58 -1.82 -10.75 7.13
C ILE A 58 -1.27 -9.33 7.19
N GLY A 59 -0.65 -8.91 6.10
CA GLY A 59 -0.22 -7.53 5.88
C GLY A 59 -1.29 -6.72 5.14
N ARG A 60 -1.60 -5.50 5.60
CA ARG A 60 -2.49 -4.56 4.90
C ARG A 60 -1.69 -3.47 4.21
N LEU A 61 -1.73 -3.47 2.87
CA LEU A 61 -1.17 -2.39 2.06
C LEU A 61 -2.08 -1.17 2.21
N ARG A 62 -1.48 -0.05 2.60
CA ARG A 62 -2.17 1.23 2.74
C ARG A 62 -1.24 2.38 2.42
N ARG A 63 -1.83 3.56 2.31
CA ARG A 63 -1.08 4.78 2.01
C ARG A 63 -0.19 4.61 0.77
N PHE A 64 -0.75 4.03 -0.31
CA PHE A 64 -0.08 3.86 -1.59
C PHE A 64 -0.48 4.93 -2.61
N TYR A 65 0.49 5.73 -3.07
CA TYR A 65 0.28 6.84 -4.01
C TYR A 65 1.53 7.07 -4.87
N ILE A 66 1.31 7.42 -6.14
CA ILE A 66 2.34 7.94 -7.05
C ILE A 66 1.85 9.28 -7.60
N ALA A 67 2.70 10.30 -7.55
CA ALA A 67 2.43 11.63 -8.09
C ALA A 67 2.00 11.52 -9.56
N LYS A 68 0.95 12.24 -9.94
CA LYS A 68 0.27 12.11 -11.24
C LYS A 68 1.25 12.17 -12.43
N ASP A 69 2.16 13.13 -12.43
CA ASP A 69 3.15 13.36 -13.51
C ASP A 69 4.22 12.25 -13.60
N TYR A 70 4.24 11.37 -12.59
CA TYR A 70 5.13 10.23 -12.45
C TYR A 70 4.42 8.88 -12.59
N ARG A 71 3.09 8.87 -12.82
CA ARG A 71 2.32 7.65 -13.10
C ARG A 71 2.67 7.09 -14.47
N ARG A 72 2.36 5.79 -14.66
CA ARG A 72 2.60 5.03 -15.91
C ARG A 72 4.07 4.96 -16.37
N LYS A 73 5.01 5.26 -15.47
CA LYS A 73 6.47 5.13 -15.68
C LYS A 73 7.10 3.95 -14.92
N GLY A 74 6.29 2.97 -14.51
CA GLY A 74 6.75 1.80 -13.74
C GLY A 74 6.96 2.00 -12.23
N LEU A 75 7.00 3.24 -11.74
CA LEU A 75 7.28 3.55 -10.32
C LEU A 75 6.31 2.90 -9.33
N GLY A 76 5.02 2.80 -9.68
CA GLY A 76 4.05 2.08 -8.85
C GLY A 76 4.40 0.59 -8.71
N ARG A 77 4.76 -0.08 -9.81
CA ARG A 77 5.18 -1.49 -9.76
C ARG A 77 6.49 -1.66 -9.00
N LEU A 78 7.43 -0.72 -9.15
CA LEU A 78 8.69 -0.72 -8.39
C LEU A 78 8.43 -0.64 -6.88
N LEU A 79 7.62 0.33 -6.46
CA LEU A 79 7.28 0.52 -5.04
C LEU A 79 6.53 -0.67 -4.47
N LEU A 80 5.51 -1.16 -5.18
CA LEU A 80 4.74 -2.32 -4.76
C LEU A 80 5.62 -3.56 -4.67
N GLY A 81 6.48 -3.80 -5.66
CA GLY A 81 7.43 -4.91 -5.66
C GLY A 81 8.37 -4.88 -4.46
N ARG A 82 8.90 -3.70 -4.10
CA ARG A 82 9.75 -3.53 -2.91
C ARG A 82 8.99 -3.86 -1.62
N ILE A 83 7.76 -3.37 -1.49
CA ILE A 83 6.90 -3.66 -0.33
C ILE A 83 6.61 -5.16 -0.25
N LEU A 84 6.17 -5.79 -1.33
CA LEU A 84 5.82 -7.22 -1.35
C LEU A 84 7.04 -8.12 -1.09
N SER A 85 8.21 -7.75 -1.62
CA SER A 85 9.45 -8.49 -1.33
C SER A 85 9.81 -8.47 0.15
N TYR A 86 9.59 -7.34 0.83
CA TYR A 86 9.79 -7.24 2.28
C TYR A 86 8.68 -7.98 3.05
N ALA A 87 7.44 -7.88 2.59
CA ALA A 87 6.27 -8.51 3.18
C ALA A 87 6.41 -10.03 3.31
N LYS A 88 7.01 -10.69 2.31
CA LYS A 88 7.24 -12.15 2.28
C LYS A 88 8.02 -12.70 3.47
N ILE A 89 8.79 -11.86 4.16
CA ILE A 89 9.55 -12.28 5.35
C ILE A 89 8.60 -12.51 6.54
N TYR A 90 7.47 -11.81 6.59
CA TYR A 90 6.61 -11.72 7.77
C TYR A 90 5.18 -12.22 7.55
N PHE A 91 4.67 -12.07 6.33
CA PHE A 91 3.27 -12.28 5.97
C PHE A 91 3.12 -13.34 4.88
N THR A 92 2.00 -14.07 4.91
CA THR A 92 1.57 -15.00 3.86
C THR A 92 0.55 -14.36 2.94
N ILE A 93 -0.26 -13.42 3.45
CA ILE A 93 -1.29 -12.72 2.69
C ILE A 93 -1.04 -11.21 2.76
N VAL A 94 -1.19 -10.53 1.63
CA VAL A 94 -1.29 -9.06 1.57
C VAL A 94 -2.67 -8.66 1.10
N VAL A 95 -3.34 -7.80 1.86
CA VAL A 95 -4.68 -7.27 1.54
C VAL A 95 -4.64 -5.78 1.32
N LEU A 96 -5.63 -5.27 0.58
CA LEU A 96 -5.81 -3.84 0.38
C LEU A 96 -7.27 -3.47 0.16
N HIS A 97 -7.52 -2.17 0.22
CA HIS A 97 -8.77 -1.59 -0.23
C HIS A 97 -8.50 -0.51 -1.28
N THR A 98 -9.28 -0.57 -2.34
CA THR A 98 -9.42 0.45 -3.38
C THR A 98 -10.85 0.43 -3.88
N ASP A 99 -11.38 1.61 -4.15
CA ASP A 99 -12.68 1.93 -4.73
C ASP A 99 -12.54 2.61 -6.10
N THR A 100 -11.29 2.90 -6.53
CA THR A 100 -11.01 3.50 -7.84
C THR A 100 -10.77 2.43 -8.91
N GLU A 101 -11.27 2.67 -10.12
CA GLU A 101 -11.02 1.80 -11.28
C GLU A 101 -9.52 1.72 -11.64
N GLN A 102 -8.80 2.83 -11.54
CA GLN A 102 -7.35 2.85 -11.75
C GLN A 102 -6.62 1.94 -10.75
N GLY A 103 -7.01 1.97 -9.47
CA GLY A 103 -6.45 1.08 -8.44
C GLY A 103 -6.77 -0.38 -8.71
N ASP A 104 -8.03 -0.68 -9.07
CA ASP A 104 -8.49 -2.02 -9.41
C ASP A 104 -7.65 -2.66 -10.53
N GLN A 105 -7.47 -1.94 -11.64
CA GLN A 105 -6.64 -2.37 -12.77
C GLN A 105 -5.17 -2.53 -12.37
N PHE A 106 -4.63 -1.59 -11.57
CA PHE A 106 -3.24 -1.63 -11.13
C PHE A 106 -2.95 -2.86 -10.26
N TYR A 107 -3.77 -3.14 -9.25
CA TYR A 107 -3.53 -4.24 -8.33
C TYR A 107 -3.83 -5.60 -8.98
N THR A 108 -4.90 -5.70 -9.78
CA THR A 108 -5.19 -6.93 -10.53
C THR A 108 -4.06 -7.27 -11.49
N SER A 109 -3.55 -6.29 -12.26
CA SER A 109 -2.38 -6.51 -13.14
C SER A 109 -1.06 -6.80 -12.40
N SER A 110 -1.03 -6.61 -11.07
CA SER A 110 0.11 -6.92 -10.21
C SER A 110 -0.02 -8.29 -9.51
N GLY A 111 -1.09 -9.03 -9.79
CA GLY A 111 -1.36 -10.38 -9.29
C GLY A 111 -2.34 -10.47 -8.13
N PHE A 112 -2.93 -9.36 -7.69
CA PHE A 112 -3.98 -9.40 -6.66
C PHE A 112 -5.27 -9.96 -7.25
N VAL A 113 -5.99 -10.71 -6.43
CA VAL A 113 -7.33 -11.23 -6.75
C VAL A 113 -8.38 -10.34 -6.08
N LYS A 114 -9.44 -10.03 -6.82
CA LYS A 114 -10.61 -9.31 -6.28
C LYS A 114 -11.38 -10.20 -5.34
N GLY A 115 -11.76 -9.68 -4.17
CA GLY A 115 -12.57 -10.42 -3.22
C GLY A 115 -12.69 -9.74 -1.87
N LYS A 116 -13.72 -10.14 -1.13
CA LYS A 116 -14.03 -9.63 0.21
C LYS A 116 -13.79 -10.70 1.29
N MET A 117 -12.84 -11.61 1.03
CA MET A 117 -12.50 -12.69 1.97
C MET A 117 -12.02 -12.14 3.32
N TYR A 118 -11.38 -10.97 3.31
CA TYR A 118 -10.88 -10.30 4.50
C TYR A 118 -11.66 -9.01 4.77
N VAL A 119 -11.86 -8.69 6.06
CA VAL A 119 -12.70 -7.56 6.49
C VAL A 119 -12.16 -6.22 5.95
N GLY A 120 -13.03 -5.42 5.35
CA GLY A 120 -12.68 -4.10 4.84
C GLY A 120 -11.66 -4.13 3.70
N THR A 121 -11.67 -5.18 2.88
CA THR A 121 -10.75 -5.34 1.73
C THR A 121 -11.54 -5.39 0.42
N SER A 122 -10.89 -4.99 -0.67
CA SER A 122 -11.40 -5.24 -2.02
C SER A 122 -10.53 -6.22 -2.80
N HIS A 123 -9.27 -6.38 -2.40
CA HIS A 123 -8.31 -7.27 -3.04
C HIS A 123 -7.41 -7.94 -2.02
N TYR A 124 -6.89 -9.11 -2.38
CA TYR A 124 -5.88 -9.84 -1.63
C TYR A 124 -4.89 -10.53 -2.56
N LEU A 125 -3.71 -10.81 -2.04
CA LEU A 125 -2.63 -11.52 -2.71
C LEU A 125 -2.09 -12.56 -1.74
N ASP A 126 -2.03 -13.80 -2.20
CA ASP A 126 -1.31 -14.88 -1.54
C ASP A 126 0.16 -14.82 -1.98
N LEU A 127 1.06 -14.61 -1.01
CA LEU A 127 2.49 -14.46 -1.25
C LEU A 127 3.22 -15.78 -1.47
N ASP A 128 2.62 -16.89 -1.02
CA ASP A 128 3.16 -18.24 -1.12
C ASP A 128 2.76 -18.91 -2.44
N LYS A 129 1.61 -18.52 -3.02
CA LYS A 129 1.12 -19.03 -4.32
C LYS A 129 1.79 -18.41 -5.56
N ARG A 130 3.05 -17.99 -5.49
CA ARG A 130 3.80 -17.56 -6.69
C ARG A 130 4.78 -18.62 -7.17
N MET A 131 4.31 -19.45 -8.10
CA MET A 131 5.05 -19.89 -9.28
C MET A 131 4.24 -19.51 -10.52
#